data_AF-A0AAE0ASK9-F1
#
_entry.id   AF-A0AAE0ASK9-F1
#
_cell.length_a   1.000
_cell.length_b   1.000
_cell.length_c   1.000
_cell.angle_alpha   90.00
_cell.angle_beta   90.00
_cell.angle_gamma   90.00
#
_symmetry.space_group_name_H-M   'P 1'
#
loop_
_entity.id
_entity.type
_entity.pdbx_description
1 polymer ?
#
loop_
_entity_poly.entity_id
_entity_poly.type
_entity_poly.pdbx_seq_one_letter_code
_entity_poly.pdbx_strand_id
1 'polypeptide(L)'
;MEPFKFLVIDEAAQLKESETTIPLQLPGVQHAVLIGDENQLPAMVKSSVSDKAGFGRSLFERLSSLGHTKHLLNIQYRMHPSISSFPNSNFYGDQISDSPNVKKESYRNNFLPGQMFGPYSFINIAGGKEEHENAGCSLRNMIEASAVVIIVQKLYKVYKAWIGSKKKLSIGVVSPYNGQVVAIQQKLGRLYDNRDGFSVRVKSVDGFQGSEEDIIIISTVRSNSGGSIGFLSKPQRVNVALTRARHCLWILGNERTLTRSNSVWGTLVRDAKYRRCFFNADEDEDLARAMFARRRNVDEDKDLATRAIVAPKRNVLYSKADAEKLCFQLMAERDGSTRKKPVDSEDESQLDEETSCRLEKLRQRLAALNFM
;
A
#
# COMPACT_ATOMS: atom_id res chain seq x y z
N MET A 1 -17.97 21.22 -38.54
CA MET A 1 -17.55 21.79 -37.24
C MET A 1 -16.52 22.86 -37.52
N GLU A 2 -16.56 23.97 -36.79
CA GLU A 2 -15.46 24.93 -36.84
C GLU A 2 -14.18 24.29 -36.30
N PRO A 3 -13.00 24.59 -36.89
CA PRO A 3 -11.73 24.06 -36.41
C PRO A 3 -11.41 24.51 -34.97
N PHE A 4 -10.88 23.62 -34.15
CA PHE A 4 -10.49 23.95 -32.78
C PHE A 4 -9.21 24.80 -32.79
N LYS A 5 -9.28 26.06 -32.36
CA LYS A 5 -8.09 26.94 -32.34
C LYS A 5 -7.21 26.78 -31.10
N PHE A 6 -7.80 26.33 -30.00
CA PHE A 6 -7.16 26.26 -28.68
C PHE A 6 -7.32 24.87 -28.09
N LEU A 7 -6.21 24.30 -27.61
CA LEU A 7 -6.15 22.98 -26.98
C LEU A 7 -5.62 23.11 -25.56
N VAL A 8 -6.33 22.54 -24.58
CA VAL A 8 -5.86 22.43 -23.20
C VAL A 8 -5.71 20.95 -22.88
N ILE A 9 -4.55 20.57 -22.36
CA ILE A 9 -4.26 19.21 -21.92
C ILE A 9 -3.91 19.28 -20.44
N ASP A 10 -4.81 18.77 -19.61
CA ASP A 10 -4.56 18.61 -18.18
C ASP A 10 -3.84 17.27 -17.90
N GLU A 11 -3.12 17.20 -16.79
CA GLU A 11 -2.27 16.07 -16.41
C GLU A 11 -1.27 15.64 -17.52
N ALA A 12 -0.80 16.61 -18.31
CA ALA A 12 0.05 16.40 -19.48
C ALA A 12 1.38 15.69 -19.16
N ALA A 13 1.87 15.80 -17.92
CA ALA A 13 3.06 15.11 -17.45
C ALA A 13 2.89 13.58 -17.36
N GLN A 14 1.64 13.08 -17.35
CA GLN A 14 1.31 11.66 -17.25
C GLN A 14 1.08 10.99 -18.61
N LEU A 15 1.06 11.77 -19.69
CA LEU A 15 0.89 11.26 -21.05
C LEU A 15 2.23 10.88 -21.63
N LYS A 16 2.26 9.82 -22.43
CA LYS A 16 3.39 9.59 -23.35
C LYS A 16 3.40 10.67 -24.41
N GLU A 17 4.56 10.96 -24.98
CA GLU A 17 4.66 11.95 -26.07
C GLU A 17 3.69 11.61 -27.21
N SER A 18 3.61 10.34 -27.62
CA SER A 18 2.69 9.89 -28.68
C SER A 18 1.22 10.16 -28.35
N GLU A 19 0.82 10.01 -27.09
CA GLU A 19 -0.56 10.26 -26.65
C GLU A 19 -0.89 11.76 -26.72
N THR A 20 0.08 12.61 -26.38
CA THR A 20 -0.07 14.07 -26.49
C THR A 20 -0.19 14.54 -27.94
N THR A 21 0.44 13.83 -28.89
CA THR A 21 0.38 14.19 -30.32
C THR A 21 -0.99 13.94 -30.95
N ILE A 22 -1.82 13.06 -30.40
CA ILE A 22 -3.15 12.74 -30.95
C ILE A 22 -4.02 14.01 -31.03
N PRO A 23 -4.27 14.76 -29.94
CA PRO A 23 -5.07 15.99 -30.02
C PRO A 23 -4.36 17.15 -30.74
N LEU A 24 -3.02 17.14 -30.84
CA LEU A 24 -2.26 18.16 -31.57
C LEU A 24 -2.44 18.07 -33.09
N GLN A 25 -2.92 16.94 -33.60
CA GLN A 25 -3.23 16.76 -35.03
C GLN A 25 -4.61 17.31 -35.42
N LEU A 26 -5.41 17.80 -34.46
CA LEU A 26 -6.73 18.35 -34.76
C LEU A 26 -6.61 19.57 -35.70
N PRO A 27 -7.39 19.61 -36.80
CA PRO A 27 -7.31 20.72 -37.75
C PRO A 27 -7.60 22.06 -37.08
N GLY A 28 -6.74 23.05 -37.35
CA GLY A 28 -6.92 24.43 -36.92
C GLY A 28 -6.35 24.79 -35.55
N VAL A 29 -5.72 23.86 -34.81
CA VAL A 29 -5.08 24.16 -33.53
C VAL A 29 -3.93 25.14 -33.75
N GLN A 30 -4.01 26.30 -33.09
CA GLN A 30 -3.01 27.38 -33.14
C GLN A 30 -2.27 27.54 -31.81
N HIS A 31 -2.94 27.20 -30.71
CA HIS A 31 -2.40 27.32 -29.36
C HIS A 31 -2.68 26.05 -28.55
N ALA A 32 -1.67 25.58 -27.82
CA ALA A 32 -1.79 24.46 -26.91
C ALA A 32 -1.25 24.85 -25.52
N VAL A 33 -2.03 24.56 -24.48
CA VAL A 33 -1.65 24.72 -23.08
C VAL A 33 -1.55 23.36 -22.43
N LEU A 34 -0.34 23.01 -21.96
CA LEU A 34 -0.07 21.77 -21.26
C LEU A 34 0.03 22.08 -19.76
N ILE A 35 -0.81 21.43 -18.95
CA ILE A 35 -0.83 21.57 -17.50
C ILE A 35 -0.41 20.22 -16.92
N GLY A 36 0.58 20.22 -16.02
CA GLY A 36 1.05 18.98 -15.42
C GLY A 36 2.16 19.20 -14.40
N ASP A 37 2.53 18.12 -13.72
CA ASP A 37 3.58 18.11 -12.70
C ASP A 37 4.59 16.99 -12.99
N GLU A 38 5.77 17.37 -13.45
CA GLU A 38 6.90 16.47 -13.76
C GLU A 38 7.50 15.79 -12.52
N ASN A 39 7.20 16.29 -11.31
CA ASN A 39 7.61 15.66 -10.05
C ASN A 39 6.61 14.60 -9.55
N GLN A 40 5.50 14.37 -10.28
CA GLN A 40 4.53 13.31 -10.00
C GLN A 40 4.70 12.12 -10.97
N LEU A 41 3.76 11.17 -10.95
CA LEU A 41 3.89 9.91 -11.69
C LEU A 41 4.04 10.15 -13.20
N PRO A 42 5.06 9.57 -13.86
CA PRO A 42 5.16 9.59 -15.31
C PRO A 42 4.17 8.59 -15.94
N ALA A 43 4.09 8.59 -17.27
CA ALA A 43 3.28 7.63 -18.00
C ALA A 43 3.69 6.18 -17.70
N MET A 44 2.70 5.31 -17.48
CA MET A 44 2.97 3.89 -17.20
C MET A 44 3.48 3.17 -18.46
N VAL A 45 4.66 2.56 -18.35
CA VAL A 45 5.27 1.72 -19.39
C VAL A 45 5.48 0.32 -18.85
N LYS A 46 4.83 -0.67 -19.47
CA LYS A 46 4.92 -2.09 -19.06
C LYS A 46 6.24 -2.74 -19.46
N SER A 47 6.74 -2.40 -20.66
CA SER A 47 7.98 -2.95 -21.20
C SER A 47 9.19 -2.28 -20.54
N SER A 48 10.03 -3.06 -19.88
CA SER A 48 11.27 -2.56 -19.28
C SER A 48 12.25 -2.01 -20.32
N VAL A 49 12.24 -2.56 -21.54
CA VAL A 49 13.05 -2.07 -22.67
C VAL A 49 12.56 -0.68 -23.09
N SER A 50 11.25 -0.50 -23.21
CA SER A 50 10.66 0.80 -23.59
C SER A 50 10.83 1.85 -22.49
N ASP A 51 10.71 1.46 -21.22
CA ASP A 51 10.96 2.34 -20.06
C ASP A 51 12.40 2.86 -20.09
N LYS A 52 13.38 1.95 -20.29
CA LYS A 52 14.80 2.31 -20.44
C LYS A 52 15.09 3.18 -21.66
N ALA A 53 14.31 3.04 -22.72
CA ALA A 53 14.41 3.88 -23.92
C ALA A 53 13.76 5.27 -23.74
N GLY A 54 13.17 5.56 -22.57
CA GLY A 54 12.53 6.86 -22.31
C GLY A 54 11.13 7.00 -22.90
N PHE A 55 10.48 5.90 -23.30
CA PHE A 55 9.13 5.93 -23.89
C PHE A 55 8.06 6.51 -22.95
N GLY A 56 8.31 6.49 -21.65
CA GLY A 56 7.41 7.05 -20.63
C GLY A 56 7.55 8.56 -20.43
N ARG A 57 8.54 9.21 -21.07
CA ARG A 57 8.71 10.66 -21.01
C ARG A 57 7.49 11.35 -21.63
N SER A 58 7.01 12.42 -21.01
CA SER A 58 5.91 13.22 -21.54
C SER A 58 6.41 14.33 -22.46
N LEU A 59 5.52 14.85 -23.31
CA LEU A 59 5.85 16.03 -24.12
C LEU A 59 6.13 17.24 -23.21
N PHE A 60 5.41 17.36 -22.10
CA PHE A 60 5.62 18.38 -21.08
C PHE A 60 7.05 18.34 -20.52
N GLU A 61 7.50 17.16 -20.07
CA GLU A 61 8.85 16.95 -19.54
C GLU A 61 9.93 17.21 -20.61
N ARG A 62 9.69 16.79 -21.87
CA ARG A 62 10.62 17.08 -22.96
C ARG A 62 10.77 18.58 -23.22
N LEU A 63 9.66 19.32 -23.30
CA LEU A 63 9.72 20.77 -23.52
C LEU A 63 10.42 21.48 -22.35
N SER A 64 10.13 21.07 -21.11
CA SER A 64 10.78 21.56 -19.89
C SER A 64 12.31 21.35 -19.96
N SER A 65 12.76 20.15 -20.33
CA SER A 65 14.20 19.84 -20.44
C SER A 65 14.92 20.53 -21.62
N LEU A 66 14.19 20.95 -22.65
CA LEU A 66 14.70 21.79 -23.74
C LEU A 66 14.78 23.28 -23.39
N GLY A 67 14.39 23.67 -22.17
CA GLY A 67 14.47 25.05 -21.69
C GLY A 67 13.28 25.92 -22.08
N HIS A 68 12.15 25.33 -22.49
CA HIS A 68 10.91 26.10 -22.65
C HIS A 68 10.46 26.66 -21.30
N THR A 69 10.04 27.92 -21.29
CA THR A 69 9.56 28.59 -20.08
C THR A 69 8.29 27.91 -19.57
N LYS A 70 8.29 27.53 -18.30
CA LYS A 70 7.12 27.02 -17.59
C LYS A 70 6.62 28.05 -16.58
N HIS A 71 5.31 28.12 -16.41
CA HIS A 71 4.68 28.93 -15.37
C HIS A 71 4.41 28.05 -14.15
N LEU A 72 5.10 28.33 -13.04
CA LEU A 72 4.90 27.61 -11.78
C LEU A 72 3.69 28.17 -11.03
N LEU A 73 2.70 27.33 -10.76
CA LEU A 73 1.64 27.63 -9.80
C LEU A 73 2.20 27.43 -8.39
N ASN A 74 2.55 28.52 -7.72
CA ASN A 74 3.38 28.51 -6.53
C ASN A 74 2.59 28.61 -5.21
N ILE A 75 1.27 28.41 -5.21
CA ILE A 75 0.45 28.43 -3.99
C ILE A 75 -0.34 27.12 -3.88
N GLN A 76 -0.19 26.42 -2.76
CA GLN A 76 -0.97 25.23 -2.43
C GLN A 76 -2.10 25.56 -1.45
N TYR A 77 -3.28 24.95 -1.66
CA TYR A 77 -4.52 25.22 -0.92
C TYR A 77 -5.05 24.00 -0.18
N ARG A 78 -4.32 22.87 -0.18
CA ARG A 78 -4.80 21.55 0.25
C ARG A 78 -4.18 21.06 1.54
N MET A 79 -2.87 21.13 1.69
CA MET A 79 -2.16 20.41 2.74
C MET A 79 -1.97 21.32 3.96
N HIS A 80 -2.09 20.75 5.16
CA HIS A 80 -1.58 21.40 6.36
C HIS A 80 -0.08 21.72 6.20
N PRO A 81 0.43 22.90 6.68
CA PRO A 81 1.83 23.30 6.51
C PRO A 81 2.89 22.27 6.96
N SER A 82 2.59 21.50 8.02
CA SER A 82 3.48 20.41 8.47
C SER A 82 3.62 19.27 7.47
N ILE A 83 2.63 19.07 6.59
CA ILE A 83 2.65 18.06 5.53
C ILE A 83 3.37 18.62 4.29
N SER A 84 3.04 19.84 3.85
CA SER A 84 3.60 20.45 2.63
C SER A 84 5.09 20.77 2.74
N SER A 85 5.59 21.03 3.95
CA SER A 85 6.98 21.43 4.19
C SER A 85 8.02 20.48 3.59
N PHE A 86 7.91 19.16 3.80
CA PHE A 86 8.90 18.23 3.27
C PHE A 86 8.84 18.08 1.74
N PRO A 87 7.66 17.83 1.11
CA PRO A 87 7.58 17.77 -0.35
C PRO A 87 8.06 19.05 -1.03
N ASN A 88 7.74 20.23 -0.47
CA ASN A 88 8.16 21.50 -1.03
C ASN A 88 9.69 21.63 -1.09
N SER A 89 10.38 21.37 0.02
CA SER A 89 11.84 21.45 0.07
C SER A 89 12.50 20.38 -0.79
N ASN A 90 11.98 19.14 -0.76
CA ASN A 90 12.62 18.00 -1.43
C ASN A 90 12.37 17.94 -2.95
N PHE A 91 11.21 18.39 -3.44
CA PHE A 91 10.83 18.25 -4.86
C PHE A 91 10.67 19.58 -5.60
N TYR A 92 10.37 20.67 -4.91
CA TYR A 92 10.03 21.95 -5.54
C TYR A 92 10.98 23.09 -5.18
N GLY A 93 12.08 22.79 -4.46
CA GLY A 93 13.12 23.77 -4.12
C GLY A 93 12.59 24.95 -3.32
N ASP A 94 11.64 24.69 -2.42
CA ASP A 94 10.99 25.70 -1.56
C ASP A 94 10.25 26.82 -2.32
N GLN A 95 9.87 26.57 -3.58
CA GLN A 95 9.16 27.55 -4.41
C GLN A 95 7.64 27.56 -4.18
N ILE A 96 7.07 26.58 -3.46
CA ILE A 96 5.63 26.53 -3.17
C ILE A 96 5.33 27.20 -1.83
N SER A 97 4.28 28.01 -1.79
CA SER A 97 3.77 28.69 -0.60
C SER A 97 2.43 28.11 -0.14
N ASP A 98 2.22 28.07 1.17
CA ASP A 98 0.94 27.67 1.76
C ASP A 98 -0.05 28.85 1.77
N SER A 99 -1.24 28.64 1.22
CA SER A 99 -2.32 29.62 1.22
C SER A 99 -2.83 29.93 2.64
N PRO A 100 -3.38 31.14 2.91
CA PRO A 100 -3.95 31.48 4.22
C PRO A 100 -5.06 30.54 4.70
N ASN A 101 -5.76 29.82 3.80
CA ASN A 101 -6.84 28.91 4.20
C ASN A 101 -6.33 27.72 5.04
N VAL A 102 -5.16 27.17 4.71
CA VAL A 102 -4.57 26.00 5.40
C VAL A 102 -3.82 26.36 6.68
N LYS A 103 -3.56 27.65 6.91
CA LYS A 103 -2.86 28.18 8.10
C LYS A 103 -3.81 28.55 9.25
N LYS A 104 -5.11 28.63 8.99
CA LYS A 104 -6.12 29.00 9.99
C LYS A 104 -6.26 27.91 11.05
N GLU A 105 -6.55 28.31 12.28
CA GLU A 105 -6.80 27.36 13.38
C GLU A 105 -7.99 26.43 13.07
N SER A 106 -9.02 26.94 12.39
CA SER A 106 -10.17 26.13 11.93
C SER A 106 -9.81 25.03 10.93
N TYR A 107 -8.63 25.10 10.33
CA TYR A 107 -8.11 24.08 9.41
C TYR A 107 -7.38 22.94 10.15
N ARG A 108 -6.95 23.19 11.39
CA ARG A 108 -6.33 22.17 12.25
C ARG A 108 -7.41 21.24 12.77
N ASN A 109 -7.25 19.95 12.48
CA ASN A 109 -8.12 18.90 12.97
C ASN A 109 -7.26 17.85 13.67
N ASN A 110 -7.49 17.65 14.97
CA ASN A 110 -6.88 16.57 15.75
C ASN A 110 -7.88 15.42 15.84
N PHE A 111 -7.75 14.43 14.95
CA PHE A 111 -8.69 13.31 14.87
C PHE A 111 -8.44 12.24 15.94
N LEU A 112 -7.21 12.13 16.43
CA LEU A 112 -6.82 11.25 17.53
C LEU A 112 -6.01 12.05 18.57
N PRO A 113 -6.11 11.68 19.86
CA PRO A 113 -5.31 12.33 20.90
C PRO A 113 -3.83 11.93 20.81
N GLY A 114 -2.96 12.81 21.30
CA GLY A 114 -1.51 12.57 21.40
C GLY A 114 -0.70 13.10 20.22
N GLN A 115 0.58 13.40 20.47
CA GLN A 115 1.48 13.99 19.46
C GLN A 115 1.76 13.04 18.28
N MET A 116 1.73 11.72 18.53
CA MET A 116 1.91 10.69 17.50
C MET A 116 0.92 10.84 16.33
N PHE A 117 -0.29 11.34 16.60
CA PHE A 117 -1.34 11.50 15.59
C PHE A 117 -1.57 12.97 15.19
N GLY A 118 -0.51 13.78 15.23
CA GLY A 118 -0.53 15.16 14.72
C GLY A 118 -0.69 15.26 13.19
N PRO A 119 -0.61 16.48 12.62
CA PRO A 119 -0.80 16.69 11.18
C PRO A 119 0.22 15.96 10.29
N TYR A 120 1.43 15.73 10.80
CA TYR A 120 2.47 14.97 10.12
C TYR A 120 3.23 14.13 11.14
N SER A 121 3.31 12.82 10.92
CA SER A 121 4.03 11.90 11.80
C SER A 121 4.69 10.76 11.05
N PHE A 122 5.93 10.46 11.41
CA PHE A 122 6.57 9.19 11.09
C PHE A 122 6.48 8.27 12.31
N ILE A 123 5.79 7.14 12.17
CA ILE A 123 5.55 6.15 13.22
C ILE A 123 6.41 4.93 12.92
N ASN A 124 7.49 4.79 13.67
CA ASN A 124 8.44 3.69 13.55
C ASN A 124 7.85 2.38 14.06
N ILE A 125 7.81 1.37 13.19
CA ILE A 125 7.39 0.02 13.51
C ILE A 125 8.64 -0.88 13.55
N ALA A 126 9.22 -0.95 14.75
CA ALA A 126 10.31 -1.87 15.03
C ALA A 126 9.83 -3.33 15.02
N GLY A 127 10.66 -4.25 14.54
CA GLY A 127 10.37 -5.69 14.56
C GLY A 127 9.33 -6.18 13.54
N GLY A 128 8.86 -5.33 12.63
CA GLY A 128 8.16 -5.76 11.41
C GLY A 128 9.07 -6.68 10.58
N LYS A 129 8.51 -7.73 9.97
CA LYS A 129 9.22 -8.55 8.99
C LYS A 129 8.44 -8.50 7.67
N GLU A 130 9.15 -8.22 6.59
CA GLU A 130 8.59 -8.34 5.25
C GLU A 130 8.45 -9.82 4.88
N GLU A 131 7.28 -10.19 4.36
CA GLU A 131 6.92 -11.55 3.99
C GLU A 131 6.33 -11.54 2.57
N HIS A 132 6.53 -12.63 1.84
CA HIS A 132 5.85 -12.85 0.57
C HIS A 132 4.41 -13.29 0.82
N GLU A 133 3.52 -12.88 -0.08
CA GLU A 133 2.15 -13.41 -0.12
C GLU A 133 2.19 -14.91 -0.52
N ASN A 134 1.44 -15.76 0.18
CA ASN A 134 1.46 -17.22 0.01
C ASN A 134 1.18 -17.71 -1.44
N ALA A 135 0.61 -16.85 -2.30
CA ALA A 135 0.25 -17.16 -3.68
C ALA A 135 0.85 -16.17 -4.71
N GLY A 136 1.72 -15.23 -4.31
CA GLY A 136 2.17 -14.15 -5.20
C GLY A 136 3.56 -13.57 -4.89
N CYS A 137 4.15 -12.89 -5.88
CA CYS A 137 5.46 -12.24 -5.77
C CYS A 137 5.43 -10.88 -5.04
N SER A 138 4.32 -10.50 -4.40
CA SER A 138 4.17 -9.21 -3.71
C SER A 138 4.54 -9.30 -2.24
N LEU A 139 5.03 -8.19 -1.68
CA LEU A 139 5.45 -8.10 -0.28
C LEU A 139 4.32 -7.57 0.61
N ARG A 140 4.30 -8.04 1.85
CA ARG A 140 3.43 -7.53 2.91
C ARG A 140 4.17 -7.51 4.24
N ASN A 141 3.65 -6.73 5.18
CA ASN A 141 4.12 -6.65 6.55
C ASN A 141 2.91 -6.65 7.47
N MET A 142 2.67 -7.80 8.12
CA MET A 142 1.46 -8.03 8.90
C MET A 142 1.43 -7.24 10.22
N ILE A 143 2.60 -6.80 10.71
CA ILE A 143 2.71 -5.94 11.88
C ILE A 143 2.27 -4.52 11.51
N GLU A 144 2.79 -3.97 10.39
CA GLU A 144 2.29 -2.69 9.86
C GLU A 144 0.80 -2.76 9.54
N ALA A 145 0.32 -3.83 8.89
CA ALA A 145 -1.09 -3.99 8.55
C ALA A 145 -1.99 -4.00 9.81
N SER A 146 -1.53 -4.60 10.90
CA SER A 146 -2.28 -4.62 12.16
C SER A 146 -2.28 -3.25 12.83
N ALA A 147 -1.15 -2.53 12.81
CA ALA A 147 -1.09 -1.15 13.29
C ALA A 147 -2.05 -0.23 12.52
N VAL A 148 -2.08 -0.31 11.19
CA VAL A 148 -3.03 0.44 10.34
C VAL A 148 -4.48 0.17 10.77
N VAL A 149 -4.84 -1.10 10.96
CA VAL A 149 -6.21 -1.49 11.35
C VAL A 149 -6.60 -0.90 12.71
N ILE A 150 -5.69 -0.92 13.69
CA ILE A 150 -5.92 -0.31 15.00
C ILE A 150 -6.12 1.20 14.88
N ILE A 151 -5.29 1.89 14.09
CA ILE A 151 -5.45 3.34 13.88
C ILE A 151 -6.82 3.66 13.28
N VAL A 152 -7.24 2.91 12.26
CA VAL A 152 -8.57 3.07 11.63
C VAL A 152 -9.70 2.78 12.63
N GLN A 153 -9.55 1.76 13.48
CA GLN A 153 -10.52 1.46 14.54
C GLN A 153 -10.62 2.59 15.58
N LYS A 154 -9.49 3.18 15.99
CA LYS A 154 -9.47 4.34 16.89
C LYS A 154 -10.17 5.54 16.25
N LEU A 155 -9.87 5.83 14.99
CA LEU A 155 -10.55 6.89 14.23
C LEU A 155 -12.06 6.68 14.19
N TYR A 156 -12.51 5.46 13.91
CA TYR A 156 -13.93 5.14 13.88
C TYR A 156 -14.60 5.28 15.26
N LYS A 157 -13.92 4.91 16.35
CA LYS A 157 -14.42 5.10 17.71
C LYS A 157 -14.60 6.59 18.03
N VAL A 158 -13.62 7.42 17.71
CA VAL A 158 -13.70 8.87 17.92
C VAL A 158 -14.80 9.49 17.04
N TYR A 159 -14.87 9.10 15.77
CA TYR A 159 -15.93 9.54 14.86
C TYR A 159 -17.34 9.23 15.40
N LYS A 160 -17.54 8.02 15.96
CA LYS A 160 -18.80 7.65 16.62
C LYS A 160 -19.06 8.41 17.93
N ALA A 161 -18.04 8.87 18.64
CA ALA A 161 -18.26 9.75 19.78
C ALA A 161 -18.69 11.17 19.35
N TRP A 162 -18.33 11.57 18.13
CA TRP A 162 -18.58 12.89 17.55
C TRP A 162 -19.95 13.05 16.85
N ILE A 163 -20.93 12.16 17.14
CA ILE A 163 -22.23 12.00 16.46
C ILE A 163 -23.06 13.31 16.26
N GLY A 164 -22.73 14.41 16.93
CA GLY A 164 -23.38 15.71 16.71
C GLY A 164 -22.92 16.52 15.48
N SER A 165 -21.80 16.17 14.82
CA SER A 165 -21.10 17.13 13.94
C SER A 165 -21.41 17.09 12.43
N LYS A 166 -22.12 16.08 11.91
CA LYS A 166 -22.42 15.88 10.46
C LYS A 166 -21.22 16.00 9.50
N LYS A 167 -19.98 16.01 9.99
CA LYS A 167 -18.78 16.15 9.17
C LYS A 167 -18.42 14.80 8.59
N LYS A 168 -18.23 14.75 7.27
CA LYS A 168 -17.66 13.58 6.60
C LYS A 168 -16.18 13.50 6.95
N LEU A 169 -15.70 12.29 7.19
CA LEU A 169 -14.30 11.96 7.43
C LEU A 169 -13.87 10.93 6.41
N SER A 170 -12.86 11.28 5.61
CA SER A 170 -12.31 10.39 4.61
C SER A 170 -10.86 9.96 4.94
N ILE A 171 -10.60 8.66 4.85
CA ILE A 171 -9.32 8.05 5.24
C ILE A 171 -8.79 7.25 4.06
N GLY A 172 -7.57 7.56 3.63
CA GLY A 172 -6.84 6.77 2.65
C GLY A 172 -5.72 5.99 3.30
N VAL A 173 -5.66 4.70 3.00
CA VAL A 173 -4.52 3.85 3.33
C VAL A 173 -3.77 3.53 2.04
N VAL A 174 -2.50 3.93 1.99
CA VAL A 174 -1.65 3.84 0.80
C VAL A 174 -0.51 2.86 1.07
N SER A 175 -0.24 1.98 0.11
CA SER A 175 0.94 1.11 0.15
C SER A 175 1.55 0.94 -1.24
N PRO A 176 2.88 0.86 -1.38
CA PRO A 176 3.54 0.55 -2.65
C PRO A 176 3.33 -0.90 -3.13
N TYR A 177 2.90 -1.82 -2.24
CA TYR A 177 2.77 -3.25 -2.55
C TYR A 177 1.31 -3.72 -2.52
N ASN A 178 0.85 -4.33 -3.61
CA ASN A 178 -0.52 -4.85 -3.71
C ASN A 178 -0.80 -5.96 -2.66
N GLY A 179 0.18 -6.80 -2.32
CA GLY A 179 0.02 -7.80 -1.26
C GLY A 179 -0.33 -7.18 0.09
N GLN A 180 0.24 -6.00 0.40
CA GLN A 180 -0.10 -5.24 1.60
C GLN A 180 -1.50 -4.60 1.51
N VAL A 181 -1.86 -4.05 0.34
CA VAL A 181 -3.21 -3.50 0.10
C VAL A 181 -4.27 -4.56 0.38
N VAL A 182 -4.11 -5.75 -0.20
CA VAL A 182 -5.02 -6.88 -0.02
C VAL A 182 -5.04 -7.32 1.46
N ALA A 183 -3.89 -7.45 2.10
CA ALA A 183 -3.80 -7.86 3.51
C ALA A 183 -4.53 -6.88 4.46
N ILE A 184 -4.41 -5.57 4.20
CA ILE A 184 -5.12 -4.54 4.99
C ILE A 184 -6.62 -4.59 4.71
N GLN A 185 -7.02 -4.67 3.43
CA GLN A 185 -8.44 -4.79 3.05
C GLN A 185 -9.11 -6.01 3.71
N GLN A 186 -8.44 -7.18 3.68
CA GLN A 186 -8.93 -8.40 4.32
C GLN A 186 -9.10 -8.22 5.84
N LYS A 187 -8.17 -7.56 6.52
CA LYS A 187 -8.26 -7.31 7.97
C LYS A 187 -9.32 -6.28 8.35
N LEU A 188 -9.51 -5.24 7.55
CA LEU A 188 -10.59 -4.26 7.76
C LEU A 188 -11.95 -4.90 7.46
N GLY A 189 -12.00 -5.86 6.54
CA GLY A 189 -13.22 -6.50 6.09
C GLY A 189 -14.22 -5.47 5.56
N ARG A 190 -15.51 -5.76 5.72
CA ARG A 190 -16.62 -4.86 5.37
C ARG A 190 -17.08 -3.98 6.54
N LEU A 191 -16.26 -3.84 7.59
CA LEU A 191 -16.67 -3.18 8.85
C LEU A 191 -17.10 -1.71 8.66
N TYR A 192 -16.49 -1.06 7.67
CA TYR A 192 -16.66 0.37 7.37
C TYR A 192 -17.42 0.63 6.07
N ASP A 193 -17.93 -0.42 5.41
CA ASP A 193 -18.77 -0.28 4.24
C ASP A 193 -20.11 0.37 4.63
N ASN A 194 -20.64 1.24 3.76
CA ASN A 194 -21.95 1.89 3.92
C ASN A 194 -22.12 2.67 5.23
N ARG A 195 -21.03 3.20 5.81
CA ARG A 195 -21.11 4.08 6.98
C ARG A 195 -21.30 5.52 6.53
N ASP A 196 -22.42 6.13 6.93
CA ASP A 196 -22.70 7.51 6.57
C ASP A 196 -21.63 8.44 7.17
N GLY A 197 -20.99 9.21 6.28
CA GLY A 197 -19.92 10.15 6.59
C GLY A 197 -18.57 9.56 7.03
N PHE A 198 -18.36 8.24 7.05
CA PHE A 198 -17.05 7.65 7.37
C PHE A 198 -16.59 6.71 6.26
N SER A 199 -15.54 7.09 5.52
CA SER A 199 -15.03 6.29 4.40
C SER A 199 -13.56 5.91 4.60
N VAL A 200 -13.24 4.65 4.28
CA VAL A 200 -11.87 4.13 4.29
C VAL A 200 -11.58 3.54 2.92
N ARG A 201 -10.59 4.10 2.22
CA ARG A 201 -10.11 3.58 0.94
C ARG A 201 -8.71 3.01 1.12
N VAL A 202 -8.48 1.78 0.67
CA VAL A 202 -7.14 1.15 0.70
C VAL A 202 -6.73 0.87 -0.74
N LYS A 203 -5.64 1.47 -1.22
CA LYS A 203 -5.15 1.30 -2.59
C LYS A 203 -3.63 1.45 -2.66
N SER A 204 -3.07 1.15 -3.84
CA SER A 204 -1.68 1.44 -4.14
C SER A 204 -1.43 2.94 -4.33
N VAL A 205 -0.16 3.36 -4.31
CA VAL A 205 0.23 4.76 -4.62
C VAL A 205 -0.34 5.20 -5.96
N ASP A 206 -0.14 4.40 -7.01
CA ASP A 206 -0.62 4.67 -8.37
C ASP A 206 -2.17 4.71 -8.41
N GLY A 207 -2.86 3.96 -7.54
CA GLY A 207 -4.33 3.98 -7.44
C GLY A 207 -4.94 5.17 -6.68
N PHE A 208 -4.11 5.97 -5.99
CA PHE A 208 -4.50 7.19 -5.26
C PHE A 208 -4.22 8.49 -6.05
N GLN A 209 -3.73 8.35 -7.27
CA GLN A 209 -3.50 9.46 -8.17
C GLN A 209 -4.81 10.22 -8.45
N GLY A 210 -4.75 11.55 -8.41
CA GLY A 210 -5.93 12.41 -8.58
C GLY A 210 -6.94 12.40 -7.44
N SER A 211 -6.76 11.59 -6.38
CA SER A 211 -7.62 11.64 -5.19
C SER A 211 -6.91 12.31 -4.01
N GLU A 212 -7.70 12.82 -3.08
CA GLU A 212 -7.24 13.38 -1.80
C GLU A 212 -8.13 12.84 -0.67
N GLU A 213 -7.58 12.84 0.56
CA GLU A 213 -8.29 12.42 1.76
C GLU A 213 -7.98 13.34 2.93
N ASP A 214 -8.88 13.40 3.91
CA ASP A 214 -8.62 14.14 5.14
C ASP A 214 -7.43 13.57 5.90
N ILE A 215 -7.35 12.23 5.97
CA ILE A 215 -6.26 11.49 6.62
C ILE A 215 -5.65 10.50 5.63
N ILE A 216 -4.32 10.49 5.51
CA ILE A 216 -3.59 9.45 4.79
C ILE A 216 -2.69 8.68 5.75
N ILE A 217 -2.77 7.35 5.67
CA ILE A 217 -1.89 6.42 6.36
C ILE A 217 -1.07 5.68 5.31
N ILE A 218 0.26 5.87 5.32
CA ILE A 218 1.17 5.17 4.41
C ILE A 218 1.77 3.97 5.13
N SER A 219 1.64 2.77 4.59
CA SER A 219 2.41 1.59 5.02
C SER A 219 3.55 1.36 4.04
N THR A 220 4.79 1.44 4.53
CA THR A 220 6.00 1.30 3.69
C THR A 220 6.40 -0.15 3.48
N VAL A 221 5.95 -1.07 4.33
CA VAL A 221 6.16 -2.54 4.26
C VAL A 221 7.61 -2.98 4.51
N ARG A 222 8.58 -2.32 3.88
CA ARG A 222 9.96 -2.77 3.81
C ARG A 222 10.64 -2.73 5.17
N SER A 223 11.15 -3.88 5.59
CA SER A 223 11.81 -4.07 6.88
C SER A 223 12.91 -5.12 6.74
N ASN A 224 14.12 -4.66 6.42
CA ASN A 224 15.31 -5.49 6.20
C ASN A 224 16.61 -4.76 6.60
N SER A 225 17.64 -5.52 6.96
CA SER A 225 18.91 -4.97 7.44
C SER A 225 19.72 -4.24 6.37
N GLY A 226 19.52 -4.61 5.10
CA GLY A 226 20.25 -4.10 3.93
C GLY A 226 19.74 -2.76 3.38
N GLY A 227 18.66 -2.19 3.93
CA GLY A 227 18.10 -0.92 3.44
C GLY A 227 17.48 -1.01 2.04
N SER A 228 17.19 -2.21 1.56
CA SER A 228 16.55 -2.40 0.25
C SER A 228 15.09 -1.97 0.34
N ILE A 229 14.69 -1.02 -0.52
CA ILE A 229 13.31 -0.54 -0.57
C ILE A 229 12.64 -0.78 -1.93
N GLY A 230 13.40 -1.22 -2.94
CA GLY A 230 12.87 -1.61 -4.26
C GLY A 230 12.00 -0.50 -4.87
N PHE A 231 10.75 -0.82 -5.19
CA PHE A 231 9.78 0.05 -5.84
C PHE A 231 9.48 1.37 -5.11
N LEU A 232 9.71 1.43 -3.79
CA LEU A 232 9.58 2.66 -2.99
C LEU A 232 10.61 3.73 -3.33
N SER A 233 11.71 3.37 -3.99
CA SER A 233 12.80 4.30 -4.30
C SER A 233 12.45 5.36 -5.34
N LYS A 234 11.39 5.17 -6.13
CA LYS A 234 10.99 6.12 -7.18
C LYS A 234 10.52 7.45 -6.58
N PRO A 235 11.24 8.58 -6.75
CA PRO A 235 10.92 9.85 -6.10
C PRO A 235 9.51 10.36 -6.40
N GLN A 236 9.04 10.17 -7.64
CA GLN A 236 7.70 10.59 -8.09
C GLN A 236 6.57 9.94 -7.27
N ARG A 237 6.73 8.65 -6.94
CA ARG A 237 5.76 7.92 -6.10
C ARG A 237 5.75 8.41 -4.67
N VAL A 238 6.92 8.76 -4.15
CA VAL A 238 7.04 9.37 -2.82
C VAL A 238 6.29 10.69 -2.82
N ASN A 239 6.53 11.56 -3.80
CA ASN A 239 5.84 12.85 -3.90
C ASN A 239 4.32 12.68 -3.99
N VAL A 240 3.83 11.78 -4.84
CA VAL A 240 2.39 11.49 -4.94
C VAL A 240 1.84 11.03 -3.59
N ALA A 241 2.46 10.05 -2.93
CA ALA A 241 1.96 9.49 -1.68
C ALA A 241 1.90 10.53 -0.56
N LEU A 242 2.91 11.40 -0.43
CA LEU A 242 2.99 12.44 0.60
C LEU A 242 1.98 13.58 0.38
N THR A 243 1.53 13.80 -0.85
CA THR A 243 0.67 14.95 -1.22
C THR A 243 -0.83 14.59 -1.32
N ARG A 244 -1.23 13.40 -0.85
CA ARG A 244 -2.65 12.96 -0.85
C ARG A 244 -3.44 13.45 0.37
N ALA A 245 -2.77 13.85 1.45
CA ALA A 245 -3.40 14.21 2.72
C ALA A 245 -3.78 15.69 2.78
N ARG A 246 -4.96 16.00 3.32
CA ARG A 246 -5.37 17.38 3.62
C ARG A 246 -4.96 17.80 5.02
N HIS A 247 -5.33 17.02 6.02
CA HIS A 247 -5.17 17.37 7.43
C HIS A 247 -4.10 16.56 8.16
N CYS A 248 -4.08 15.23 7.98
CA CYS A 248 -3.14 14.35 8.68
C CYS A 248 -2.45 13.36 7.73
N LEU A 249 -1.13 13.27 7.83
CA LEU A 249 -0.30 12.27 7.15
C LEU A 249 0.48 11.45 8.17
N TRP A 250 0.19 10.16 8.27
CA TRP A 250 0.87 9.22 9.16
C TRP A 250 1.59 8.14 8.38
N ILE A 251 2.91 8.08 8.53
CA ILE A 251 3.78 7.18 7.77
C ILE A 251 4.24 6.06 8.71
N LEU A 252 3.84 4.83 8.41
CA LEU A 252 4.19 3.63 9.15
C LEU A 252 5.32 2.91 8.42
N GLY A 253 6.44 2.70 9.11
CA GLY A 253 7.59 2.05 8.49
C GLY A 253 8.71 1.73 9.43
N ASN A 254 9.68 0.97 8.91
CA ASN A 254 10.88 0.63 9.65
C ASN A 254 11.97 1.70 9.47
N GLU A 255 12.25 2.45 10.55
CA GLU A 255 13.23 3.54 10.54
C GLU A 255 14.62 3.10 10.03
N ARG A 256 15.13 1.96 10.50
CA ARG A 256 16.47 1.48 10.16
C ARG A 256 16.59 1.16 8.67
N THR A 257 15.56 0.52 8.11
CA THR A 257 15.52 0.13 6.70
C THR A 257 15.47 1.36 5.80
N LEU A 258 14.55 2.30 6.11
CA LEU A 258 14.36 3.50 5.29
C LEU A 258 15.55 4.45 5.39
N THR A 259 16.15 4.63 6.56
CA THR A 259 17.32 5.49 6.75
C THR A 259 18.54 4.99 5.95
N ARG A 260 18.72 3.67 5.85
CA ARG A 260 19.82 3.03 5.10
C ARG A 260 19.60 2.95 3.59
N SER A 261 18.42 3.31 3.11
CA SER A 261 18.05 3.13 1.70
C SER A 261 18.71 4.09 0.71
N ASN A 262 19.46 5.09 1.19
CA ASN A 262 20.04 6.17 0.38
C ASN A 262 19.04 6.78 -0.61
N SER A 263 17.79 6.95 -0.17
CA SER A 263 16.68 7.46 -0.98
C SER A 263 15.98 8.63 -0.29
N VAL A 264 14.98 9.20 -0.96
CA VAL A 264 14.10 10.24 -0.40
C VAL A 264 13.51 9.81 0.94
N TRP A 265 13.21 8.53 1.15
CA TRP A 265 12.70 8.03 2.43
C TRP A 265 13.70 8.19 3.57
N GLY A 266 15.00 8.01 3.30
CA GLY A 266 16.03 8.23 4.32
C GLY A 266 16.11 9.70 4.73
N THR A 267 15.96 10.61 3.76
CA THR A 267 15.89 12.06 4.02
C THR A 267 14.61 12.43 4.76
N LEU A 268 13.47 11.82 4.41
CA LEU A 268 12.20 12.00 5.09
C LEU A 268 12.27 11.60 6.57
N VAL A 269 12.88 10.45 6.87
CA VAL A 269 13.01 9.99 8.27
C VAL A 269 13.88 10.95 9.08
N ARG A 270 14.99 11.44 8.50
CA ARG A 270 15.86 12.44 9.14
C ARG A 270 15.12 13.77 9.38
N ASP A 271 14.34 14.23 8.40
CA ASP A 271 13.49 15.42 8.53
C ASP A 271 12.43 15.25 9.63
N ALA A 272 11.73 14.11 9.67
CA ALA A 272 10.74 13.83 10.71
C ALA A 272 11.35 13.87 12.12
N LYS A 273 12.58 13.35 12.30
CA LYS A 273 13.32 13.45 13.56
C LYS A 273 13.69 14.90 13.89
N TYR A 274 14.22 15.64 12.92
CA TYR A 274 14.59 17.04 13.09
C TYR A 274 13.39 17.91 13.51
N ARG A 275 12.23 17.70 12.88
CA ARG A 275 10.98 18.41 13.18
C ARG A 275 10.23 17.88 14.40
N ARG A 276 10.79 16.90 15.14
CA ARG A 276 10.18 16.25 16.31
C ARG A 276 8.81 15.62 16.02
N CYS A 277 8.66 15.06 14.82
CA CYS A 277 7.47 14.34 14.35
C CYS A 277 7.75 12.84 14.17
N PHE A 278 8.80 12.32 14.79
CA PHE A 278 9.17 10.91 14.78
C PHE A 278 8.75 10.26 16.10
N PHE A 279 8.02 9.15 16.02
CA PHE A 279 7.48 8.42 17.17
C PHE A 279 7.70 6.93 17.01
N ASN A 280 7.77 6.17 18.11
CA ASN A 280 7.78 4.71 18.04
C ASN A 280 6.38 4.17 18.30
N ALA A 281 5.94 3.20 17.50
CA ALA A 281 4.59 2.64 17.61
C ALA A 281 4.31 1.96 18.96
N ASP A 282 5.35 1.50 19.67
CA ASP A 282 5.25 0.90 21.00
C ASP A 282 5.01 1.92 22.14
N GLU A 283 5.11 3.23 21.85
CA GLU A 283 4.72 4.29 22.78
C GLU A 283 3.19 4.42 22.91
N ASP A 284 2.41 3.87 21.97
CA ASP A 284 0.94 3.81 22.05
C ASP A 284 0.50 2.40 22.48
N GLU A 285 -0.23 2.30 23.61
CA GLU A 285 -0.60 1.02 24.20
C GLU A 285 -1.41 0.10 23.27
N ASP A 286 -2.33 0.67 22.49
CA ASP A 286 -3.16 -0.10 21.56
C ASP A 286 -2.32 -0.66 20.40
N LEU A 287 -1.41 0.15 19.87
CA LEU A 287 -0.47 -0.29 18.83
C LEU A 287 0.52 -1.33 19.37
N ALA A 288 1.12 -1.09 20.54
CA ALA A 288 2.04 -2.01 21.20
C ALA A 288 1.39 -3.40 21.39
N ARG A 289 0.16 -3.43 21.90
CA ARG A 289 -0.61 -4.67 22.13
C ARG A 289 -0.88 -5.41 20.83
N ALA A 290 -1.32 -4.73 19.78
CA ALA A 290 -1.61 -5.35 18.50
C ALA A 290 -0.35 -5.89 17.81
N MET A 291 0.76 -5.16 17.89
CA MET A 291 2.05 -5.61 17.38
C MET A 291 2.56 -6.84 18.14
N PHE A 292 2.43 -6.85 19.48
CA PHE A 292 2.85 -7.96 20.32
C PHE A 292 2.02 -9.23 20.08
N ALA A 293 0.68 -9.11 20.01
CA ALA A 293 -0.21 -10.22 19.70
C ALA A 293 0.16 -10.87 18.36
N ARG A 294 0.50 -10.07 17.35
CA ARG A 294 0.91 -10.62 16.05
C ARG A 294 2.27 -11.30 16.10
N ARG A 295 3.23 -10.79 16.87
CA ARG A 295 4.55 -11.43 17.04
C ARG A 295 4.42 -12.83 17.64
N ARG A 296 3.59 -13.00 18.68
CA ARG A 296 3.31 -14.32 19.27
C ARG A 296 2.74 -15.31 18.25
N ASN A 297 1.71 -14.93 17.49
CA ASN A 297 1.13 -15.83 16.50
C ASN A 297 2.15 -16.22 15.41
N VAL A 298 3.08 -15.33 15.05
CA VAL A 298 4.15 -15.64 14.08
C VAL A 298 5.18 -16.60 14.67
N ASP A 299 5.52 -16.45 15.95
CA ASP A 299 6.44 -17.36 16.63
C ASP A 299 5.80 -18.74 16.86
N GLU A 300 4.50 -18.80 17.17
CA GLU A 300 3.72 -20.05 17.21
C GLU A 300 3.63 -20.72 15.82
N ASP A 301 3.35 -19.97 14.75
CA ASP A 301 3.35 -20.48 13.37
C ASP A 301 4.73 -21.04 12.97
N LYS A 302 5.82 -20.37 13.38
CA LYS A 302 7.20 -20.84 13.16
C LYS A 302 7.54 -22.04 14.01
N ASP A 303 7.09 -22.11 15.25
CA ASP A 303 7.32 -23.26 16.13
C ASP A 303 6.56 -24.49 15.62
N LEU A 304 5.34 -24.32 15.09
CA LEU A 304 4.62 -25.37 14.39
C LEU A 304 5.36 -25.81 13.11
N ALA A 305 5.82 -24.87 12.29
CA ALA A 305 6.59 -25.19 11.09
C ALA A 305 7.92 -25.89 11.43
N THR A 306 8.60 -25.46 12.49
CA THR A 306 9.86 -26.05 12.96
C THR A 306 9.61 -27.42 13.56
N ARG A 307 8.53 -27.63 14.33
CA ARG A 307 8.11 -28.96 14.81
C ARG A 307 7.72 -29.91 13.68
N ALA A 308 7.14 -29.40 12.60
CA ALA A 308 6.89 -30.19 11.39
C ALA A 308 8.19 -30.58 10.65
N ILE A 309 9.24 -29.75 10.73
CA ILE A 309 10.56 -30.02 10.13
C ILE A 309 11.44 -30.91 11.02
N VAL A 310 11.30 -30.82 12.36
CA VAL A 310 12.13 -31.53 13.36
C VAL A 310 11.46 -32.81 13.88
N ALA A 311 10.27 -33.17 13.40
CA ALA A 311 9.70 -34.49 13.64
C ALA A 311 10.74 -35.57 13.26
N PRO A 312 11.05 -36.53 14.15
CA PRO A 312 12.18 -37.41 13.96
C PRO A 312 11.96 -38.22 12.68
N LYS A 313 12.96 -38.23 11.81
CA LYS A 313 13.09 -39.18 10.69
C LYS A 313 13.09 -40.59 11.26
N ARG A 314 11.91 -41.16 11.54
CA ARG A 314 11.72 -42.60 11.49
C ARG A 314 11.58 -42.94 10.03
N ASN A 315 12.61 -43.59 9.49
CA ASN A 315 12.53 -44.29 8.20
C ASN A 315 11.35 -45.25 8.25
N VAL A 316 10.19 -44.79 7.80
CA VAL A 316 9.08 -45.64 7.41
C VAL A 316 8.69 -45.11 6.04
N LEU A 317 8.93 -45.90 5.00
CA LEU A 317 8.31 -45.66 3.71
C LEU A 317 6.80 -45.70 3.96
N TYR A 318 6.16 -44.54 3.96
CA TYR A 318 4.71 -44.50 3.87
C TYR A 318 4.33 -44.96 2.47
N SER A 319 3.50 -45.99 2.39
CA SER A 319 2.87 -46.35 1.11
C SER A 319 1.94 -45.22 0.68
N LYS A 320 1.69 -45.09 -0.62
CA LYS A 320 0.81 -44.05 -1.18
C LYS A 320 -0.57 -44.03 -0.48
N ALA A 321 -1.05 -45.18 -0.03
CA ALA A 321 -2.31 -45.34 0.71
C ALA A 321 -2.29 -44.69 2.11
N ASP A 322 -1.15 -44.68 2.79
CA ASP A 322 -1.03 -44.13 4.15
C ASP A 322 -0.98 -42.59 4.14
N ALA A 323 -0.37 -42.01 3.11
CA ALA A 323 -0.34 -40.56 2.90
C ALA A 323 -1.73 -40.00 2.53
N GLU A 324 -2.51 -40.75 1.75
CA GLU A 324 -3.89 -40.40 1.41
C GLU A 324 -4.81 -40.46 2.65
N LYS A 325 -4.62 -41.45 3.53
CA LYS A 325 -5.35 -41.59 4.80
C LYS A 325 -5.10 -40.43 5.77
N LEU A 326 -3.86 -39.98 5.89
CA LEU A 326 -3.46 -38.87 6.75
C LEU A 326 -4.01 -37.52 6.24
N CYS A 327 -4.03 -37.32 4.92
CA CYS A 327 -4.65 -36.16 4.28
C CYS A 327 -6.18 -36.13 4.52
N PHE A 328 -6.83 -37.30 4.47
CA PHE A 328 -8.26 -37.44 4.77
C PHE A 328 -8.59 -37.07 6.24
N GLN A 329 -7.76 -37.51 7.20
CA GLN A 329 -7.92 -37.17 8.62
C GLN A 329 -7.78 -35.67 8.89
N LEU A 330 -6.78 -35.02 8.29
CA LEU A 330 -6.54 -33.58 8.49
C LEU A 330 -7.59 -32.67 7.82
N MET A 331 -8.23 -33.16 6.76
CA MET A 331 -9.37 -32.47 6.11
C MET A 331 -10.66 -32.62 6.94
N ALA A 332 -10.90 -33.80 7.52
CA ALA A 332 -12.07 -34.06 8.37
C ALA A 332 -12.04 -33.29 9.71
N GLU A 333 -10.86 -32.96 10.23
CA GLU A 333 -10.71 -32.13 11.44
C GLU A 333 -10.98 -30.63 11.22
N ARG A 334 -11.03 -30.17 9.96
CA ARG A 334 -11.23 -28.75 9.62
C ARG A 334 -12.70 -28.36 9.44
N ASP A 335 -13.53 -29.32 9.04
CA ASP A 335 -14.98 -29.17 8.91
C ASP A 335 -15.66 -29.91 10.05
N GLY A 336 -15.85 -29.23 11.18
CA GLY A 336 -16.36 -29.82 12.43
C GLY A 336 -17.73 -30.50 12.33
N SER A 337 -17.75 -31.75 11.84
CA SER A 337 -18.93 -32.62 11.83
C SER A 337 -18.54 -34.00 12.36
N THR A 338 -18.99 -34.29 13.58
CA THR A 338 -18.84 -35.59 14.24
C THR A 338 -19.69 -36.68 13.59
N ARG A 339 -19.08 -37.86 13.37
CA ARG A 339 -19.62 -39.25 13.23
C ARG A 339 -19.54 -39.88 11.83
N LYS A 340 -18.65 -40.87 11.64
CA LYS A 340 -18.91 -42.34 11.75
C LYS A 340 -17.64 -43.15 11.41
N LYS A 341 -17.62 -44.40 11.89
CA LYS A 341 -16.54 -45.41 11.88
C LYS A 341 -15.93 -45.71 10.49
N PRO A 342 -14.71 -46.27 10.43
CA PRO A 342 -14.03 -46.60 9.18
C PRO A 342 -14.76 -47.74 8.46
N VAL A 343 -14.96 -47.58 7.15
CA VAL A 343 -15.40 -48.65 6.24
C VAL A 343 -14.17 -49.08 5.45
N ASP A 344 -13.77 -50.33 5.64
CA ASP A 344 -12.88 -51.05 4.73
C ASP A 344 -13.73 -51.54 3.55
N SER A 345 -13.56 -50.96 2.35
CA SER A 345 -13.82 -51.62 1.06
C SER A 345 -13.55 -50.67 -0.10
N GLU A 346 -12.86 -51.20 -1.10
CA GLU A 346 -12.60 -50.63 -2.42
C GLU A 346 -13.92 -50.33 -3.17
N ASP A 347 -14.35 -49.07 -3.25
CA ASP A 347 -15.39 -48.66 -4.22
C ASP A 347 -15.32 -47.14 -4.49
N GLU A 348 -14.63 -46.74 -5.57
CA GLU A 348 -14.44 -45.33 -6.01
C GLU A 348 -15.67 -44.73 -6.73
N SER A 349 -16.86 -45.34 -6.63
CA SER A 349 -18.01 -45.01 -7.49
C SER A 349 -18.97 -43.93 -6.97
N GLN A 350 -18.69 -43.25 -5.84
CA GLN A 350 -19.57 -42.19 -5.28
C GLN A 350 -18.83 -40.96 -4.73
N LEU A 351 -17.92 -40.38 -5.51
CA LEU A 351 -17.37 -39.05 -5.23
C LEU A 351 -18.16 -37.99 -6.00
N ASP A 352 -18.56 -36.91 -5.33
CA ASP A 352 -19.18 -35.77 -6.02
C ASP A 352 -18.17 -35.11 -6.99
N GLU A 353 -18.71 -34.44 -8.00
CA GLU A 353 -17.93 -33.89 -9.12
C GLU A 353 -16.90 -32.83 -8.65
N GLU A 354 -17.18 -32.13 -7.55
CA GLU A 354 -16.30 -31.12 -6.98
C GLU A 354 -15.10 -31.75 -6.25
N THR A 355 -15.34 -32.84 -5.53
CA THR A 355 -14.34 -33.61 -4.80
C THR A 355 -13.45 -34.38 -5.78
N SER A 356 -14.04 -34.93 -6.85
CA SER A 356 -13.32 -35.57 -7.96
C SER A 356 -12.40 -34.56 -8.69
N CYS A 357 -12.90 -33.35 -9.00
CA CYS A 357 -12.10 -32.29 -9.61
C CYS A 357 -10.92 -31.81 -8.72
N ARG A 358 -11.12 -31.76 -7.40
CA ARG A 358 -10.06 -31.42 -6.44
C ARG A 358 -9.01 -32.52 -6.34
N LEU A 359 -9.42 -33.79 -6.36
CA LEU A 359 -8.54 -34.97 -6.41
C LEU A 359 -7.71 -35.00 -7.70
N GLU A 360 -8.30 -34.71 -8.86
CA GLU A 360 -7.61 -34.62 -10.15
C GLU A 360 -6.52 -33.54 -10.14
N LYS A 361 -6.82 -32.34 -9.59
CA LYS A 361 -5.86 -31.24 -9.44
C LYS A 361 -4.74 -31.55 -8.46
N LEU A 362 -5.02 -32.32 -7.41
CA LEU A 362 -4.00 -32.77 -6.46
C LEU A 362 -3.10 -33.84 -7.08
N ARG A 363 -3.67 -34.79 -7.83
CA ARG A 363 -2.93 -35.81 -8.59
C ARG A 363 -1.99 -35.17 -9.63
N GLN A 364 -2.45 -34.13 -10.34
CA GLN A 364 -1.61 -33.36 -11.26
C GLN A 364 -0.47 -32.60 -10.56
N ARG A 365 -0.71 -32.04 -9.36
CA ARG A 365 0.33 -31.34 -8.57
C ARG A 365 1.35 -32.30 -7.97
N LEU A 366 0.93 -33.50 -7.57
CA LEU A 366 1.82 -34.55 -7.07
C LEU A 366 2.65 -35.18 -8.21
N ALA A 367 2.09 -35.31 -9.41
CA ALA A 367 2.84 -35.73 -10.59
C ALA A 367 3.95 -34.73 -10.97
N ALA A 368 3.72 -33.43 -10.74
CA ALA A 368 4.72 -32.38 -10.97
C ALA A 368 5.86 -32.33 -9.93
N LEU A 369 5.72 -33.04 -8.81
CA LEU A 369 6.73 -33.11 -7.74
C LEU A 369 7.67 -34.33 -7.86
N ASN A 370 7.38 -35.27 -8.76
CA ASN A 370 8.22 -36.44 -9.03
C ASN A 370 8.87 -36.33 -10.42
N PHE A 371 9.89 -35.47 -10.54
CA PHE A 371 11.02 -35.62 -11.47
C PHE A 371 12.19 -34.77 -10.97
N MET A 372 13.16 -35.42 -10.31
CA MET A 372 14.54 -35.38 -10.80
C MET A 372 14.65 -36.46 -11.88
#